data_AF-A0A949G752-F1
#
_entry.id   AF-A0A949G752-F1
#
_cell.length_a   1.000
_cell.length_b   1.000
_cell.length_c   1.000
_cell.angle_alpha   90.00
_cell.angle_beta   90.00
_cell.angle_gamma   90.00
#
_symmetry.space_group_name_H-M   'P 1'
#
loop_
_entity.id
_entity.type
_entity.pdbx_description
1 polymer ?
#
loop_
_entity_poly.entity_id
_entity_poly.type
_entity_poly.pdbx_seq_one_letter_code
_entity_poly.pdbx_strand_id
1 'polypeptide(L)'
;MLKIIPFYAALVALFYVYLSARTIGVRRKAKISIGDGGDDEMLRAMHMHANFSQYTPIALILLANKMSHFYSGHCHFSYAQTAQLPESLIG
;
A
#
# COMPACT_ATOMS: atom_id res chain seq x y z
N MET A 1 -17.70 -2.39 2.64
CA MET A 1 -16.53 -3.30 2.61
C MET A 1 -15.31 -2.70 1.86
N LEU A 2 -15.48 -1.88 0.82
CA LEU A 2 -14.39 -1.27 0.01
C LEU A 2 -13.47 -0.20 0.69
N LYS A 3 -13.57 0.06 2.00
CA LYS A 3 -12.86 1.19 2.66
C LYS A 3 -11.49 0.84 3.25
N ILE A 4 -11.14 -0.44 3.29
CA ILE A 4 -9.95 -0.93 3.99
C ILE A 4 -8.66 -0.54 3.26
N ILE A 5 -8.60 -0.74 1.94
CA ILE A 5 -7.42 -0.41 1.12
C ILE A 5 -7.13 1.10 1.09
N PRO A 6 -8.09 2.00 0.80
CA PRO A 6 -7.80 3.43 0.77
C PRO A 6 -7.37 3.97 2.15
N PHE A 7 -7.83 3.36 3.24
CA PHE A 7 -7.37 3.70 4.59
C PHE A 7 -5.88 3.35 4.79
N TYR A 8 -5.47 2.13 4.43
CA TYR A 8 -4.05 1.76 4.50
C TYR A 8 -3.19 2.58 3.53
N ALA A 9 -3.68 2.87 2.33
CA ALA A 9 -3.00 3.73 1.37
C ALA A 9 -2.77 5.14 1.93
N ALA A 10 -3.74 5.72 2.63
CA ALA A 10 -3.59 7.03 3.27
C ALA A 10 -2.54 7.04 4.39
N LEU A 11 -2.52 6.01 5.25
CA LEU A 11 -1.51 5.88 6.31
C LEU A 11 -0.09 5.76 5.73
N VAL A 12 0.05 4.94 4.70
CA VAL A 12 1.30 4.73 3.98
C VAL A 12 1.76 6.00 3.27
N ALA A 13 0.84 6.77 2.68
CA ALA A 13 1.15 8.06 2.07
C ALA A 13 1.62 9.10 3.11
N LEU A 14 1.00 9.13 4.29
CA LEU A 14 1.45 9.98 5.39
C LEU A 14 2.89 9.63 5.82
N PHE A 15 3.18 8.34 5.95
CA PHE A 15 4.52 7.85 6.26
C PHE A 15 5.53 8.16 5.15
N TYR A 16 5.11 8.12 3.88
CA TYR A 16 5.93 8.53 2.74
C TYR A 16 6.37 10.00 2.84
N VAL A 17 5.44 10.88 3.21
CA VAL A 17 5.71 12.31 3.39
C VAL A 17 6.68 12.54 4.55
N TYR A 18 6.50 11.82 5.67
CA TYR A 18 7.43 11.86 6.79
C TYR A 18 8.85 11.45 6.37
N LEU A 19 8.99 10.34 5.64
CA LEU A 19 10.29 9.84 5.19
C LEU A 19 10.94 10.82 4.20
N SER A 20 10.15 11.44 3.32
CA SER A 20 10.59 12.50 2.41
C SER A 20 11.13 13.72 3.18
N ALA A 21 10.37 14.20 4.16
CA ALA A 21 10.77 15.33 4.99
C ALA A 21 12.05 15.03 5.79
N ARG A 22 12.20 13.80 6.30
CA ARG A 22 13.42 13.34 6.99
C ARG A 22 14.63 13.40 6.06
N THR A 23 14.54 12.86 4.84
CA THR A 23 15.63 12.88 3.86
C THR A 23 15.99 14.30 3.43
N ILE A 24 15.01 15.19 3.27
CA ILE A 24 15.25 16.62 3.00
C ILE A 24 15.95 17.29 4.20
N GLY A 25 15.55 16.97 5.43
CA GLY A 25 16.18 17.48 6.65
C GLY A 25 17.66 17.09 6.74
N VAL A 26 17.98 15.82 6.49
CA VAL A 26 19.37 15.32 6.44
C VAL A 26 20.15 16.03 5.33
N ARG A 27 19.57 16.19 4.13
CA ARG A 27 20.17 16.93 3.00
C ARG A 27 20.52 18.36 3.36
N ARG A 28 19.63 19.07 4.05
CA ARG A 28 19.84 20.46 4.47
C ARG A 28 20.90 20.58 5.56
N LYS A 29 20.96 19.65 6.51
CA LYS A 29 21.98 19.63 7.57
C LYS A 29 23.38 19.38 7.01
N ALA A 30 23.51 18.39 6.13
CA ALA A 30 24.79 18.01 5.53
C ALA A 30 25.22 18.96 4.38
N LYS A 31 24.37 19.91 3.96
CA LYS A 31 24.62 20.87 2.85
C LYS A 31 24.98 20.18 1.52
N ILE A 32 24.39 19.01 1.26
CA ILE A 32 24.69 18.20 0.07
C ILE A 32 23.75 18.60 -1.08
N SER A 33 24.33 19.10 -2.17
CA SER A 33 23.56 19.50 -3.36
C SER A 33 23.10 18.29 -4.19
N ILE A 34 24.01 17.36 -4.50
CA ILE A 34 23.76 16.17 -5.33
C ILE A 34 24.47 14.97 -4.70
N GLY A 35 23.85 13.79 -4.78
CA GLY A 35 24.39 12.56 -4.19
C GLY A 35 24.23 12.49 -2.68
N ASP A 36 25.10 11.68 -2.07
CA ASP A 36 25.24 11.38 -0.64
C ASP A 36 26.35 12.17 0.06
N GLY A 37 27.21 12.86 -0.71
CA GLY A 37 28.20 13.81 -0.18
C GLY A 37 29.25 13.20 0.76
N GLY A 38 29.39 11.87 0.78
CA GLY A 38 30.22 11.14 1.74
C GLY A 38 29.63 11.04 3.15
N ASP A 39 28.35 11.36 3.33
CA ASP A 39 27.64 11.30 4.60
C ASP A 39 26.84 10.00 4.72
N ASP A 40 27.24 9.14 5.67
CA ASP A 40 26.60 7.83 5.91
C ASP A 40 25.12 7.96 6.33
N GLU A 41 24.75 9.04 7.02
CA GLU A 41 23.36 9.30 7.41
C GLU A 41 22.50 9.63 6.19
N MET A 42 23.05 10.42 5.26
CA MET A 42 22.42 10.73 3.98
C MET A 42 22.26 9.47 3.12
N LEU A 43 23.31 8.67 3.00
CA LEU A 43 23.28 7.42 2.25
C LEU A 43 22.17 6.51 2.79
N ARG A 44 22.12 6.32 4.11
CA ARG A 44 21.07 5.52 4.77
C ARG A 44 19.67 6.10 4.55
N ALA A 45 19.50 7.42 4.64
CA ALA A 45 18.22 8.07 4.39
C ALA A 45 17.74 7.89 2.94
N MET A 46 18.65 8.01 1.98
CA MET A 46 18.38 7.76 0.56
C MET A 46 17.96 6.31 0.31
N HIS A 47 18.68 5.33 0.85
CA HIS A 47 18.33 3.92 0.70
C HIS A 47 16.98 3.58 1.35
N MET A 48 16.70 4.09 2.55
CA MET A 48 15.39 3.84 3.17
C MET A 48 14.25 4.46 2.36
N HIS A 49 14.43 5.67 1.83
CA HIS A 49 13.43 6.32 0.99
C HIS A 49 13.22 5.61 -0.35
N ALA A 50 14.30 5.19 -1.01
CA ALA A 50 14.25 4.43 -2.26
C ALA A 50 13.59 3.06 -2.10
N ASN A 51 13.95 2.31 -1.04
CA ASN A 51 13.30 1.03 -0.74
C ASN A 51 11.81 1.25 -0.51
N PHE A 52 11.45 2.24 0.31
CA PHE A 52 10.06 2.51 0.62
C PHE A 52 9.26 2.91 -0.63
N SER A 53 9.80 3.78 -1.50
CA SER A 53 9.10 4.23 -2.71
C SER A 53 8.87 3.11 -3.74
N GLN A 54 9.75 2.10 -3.77
CA GLN A 54 9.65 0.95 -4.67
C GLN A 54 8.72 -0.14 -4.13
N TYR A 55 8.89 -0.55 -2.87
CA TYR A 55 8.15 -1.70 -2.31
C TYR A 55 6.71 -1.37 -1.93
N THR A 56 6.46 -0.13 -1.50
CA THR A 56 5.13 0.33 -1.07
C THR A 56 4.04 0.20 -2.14
N PRO A 57 4.21 0.71 -3.38
CA PRO A 57 3.19 0.57 -4.41
C PRO A 57 2.96 -0.90 -4.80
N ILE A 58 4.01 -1.72 -4.84
CA ILE A 58 3.88 -3.16 -5.12
C ILE A 58 3.02 -3.84 -4.04
N ALA A 59 3.27 -3.55 -2.77
CA ALA A 59 2.48 -4.09 -1.66
C ALA A 59 0.99 -3.66 -1.74
N LEU A 60 0.72 -2.39 -2.07
CA LEU A 60 -0.65 -1.88 -2.22
C LEU A 60 -1.38 -2.53 -3.41
N ILE A 61 -0.70 -2.74 -4.54
CA ILE A 61 -1.27 -3.41 -5.71
C ILE A 61 -1.63 -4.86 -5.39
N LEU A 62 -0.74 -5.60 -4.73
CA LEU A 62 -0.99 -6.99 -4.34
C LEU A 62 -2.17 -7.07 -3.36
N LEU A 63 -2.23 -6.18 -2.38
CA LEU A 63 -3.33 -6.11 -1.42
C LEU A 63 -4.66 -5.79 -2.12
N ALA A 64 -4.65 -4.85 -3.07
CA ALA A 64 -5.83 -4.47 -3.84
C ALA A 64 -6.35 -5.64 -4.69
N ASN A 65 -5.48 -6.34 -5.40
CA ASN A 65 -5.86 -7.50 -6.22
C ASN A 65 -6.43 -8.64 -5.37
N LYS A 66 -5.77 -8.98 -4.26
CA LYS A 66 -6.25 -10.02 -3.33
C LYS A 66 -7.65 -9.71 -2.82
N MET A 67 -7.90 -8.45 -2.48
CA MET A 67 -9.19 -8.02 -1.96
C MET A 67 -10.29 -8.11 -3.03
N SER A 68 -10.03 -7.64 -4.26
CA SER A 68 -10.98 -7.76 -5.37
C SER A 68 -11.34 -9.21 -5.69
N HIS A 69 -10.34 -10.11 -5.71
CA HIS A 69 -10.57 -11.54 -5.94
C HIS A 69 -11.35 -12.20 -4.79
N PHE A 70 -11.05 -11.84 -3.54
CA PHE A 70 -11.79 -12.32 -2.37
C PHE A 70 -13.27 -11.91 -2.43
N TYR A 71 -13.58 -10.67 -2.84
CA TYR A 71 -14.97 -10.23 -3.02
C TYR A 71 -15.70 -11.01 -4.12
N SER A 72 -15.06 -11.23 -5.28
CA SER A 72 -15.65 -12.04 -6.34
C SER A 72 -15.91 -13.48 -5.90
N GLY A 73 -14.99 -14.12 -5.17
CA GLY A 73 -15.15 -15.49 -4.68
C GLY A 73 -16.34 -15.66 -3.73
N HIS A 74 -16.61 -14.68 -2.85
CA HIS A 74 -17.76 -14.72 -1.95
C HIS A 74 -19.08 -14.50 -2.69
N CYS A 75 -19.09 -13.64 -3.71
CA CYS A 75 -20.26 -13.50 -4.57
C CYS A 75 -20.57 -14.82 -5.28
N HIS A 76 -19.59 -15.46 -5.93
CA HIS A 76 -19.81 -16.74 -6.61
C HIS A 76 -20.29 -17.85 -5.67
N PHE A 77 -19.74 -17.97 -4.46
CA PHE A 77 -20.21 -18.94 -3.47
C PHE A 77 -21.62 -18.63 -2.96
N SER A 78 -21.93 -17.36 -2.70
CA SER A 78 -23.27 -16.93 -2.25
C SER A 78 -24.33 -17.14 -3.34
N TYR A 79 -24.02 -16.90 -4.63
CA TYR A 79 -24.93 -17.16 -5.75
C TYR A 79 -25.16 -18.66 -5.97
N ALA A 80 -24.12 -19.49 -5.84
CA ALA A 80 -24.24 -20.93 -5.95
C ALA A 80 -25.13 -21.52 -4.84
N GLN A 81 -25.08 -20.97 -3.63
CA GLN A 81 -25.90 -21.44 -2.52
C GLN A 81 -27.37 -20.99 -2.63
N THR A 82 -27.65 -19.82 -3.22
CA THR A 82 -29.03 -19.40 -3.53
C THR A 82 -29.64 -20.13 -4.73
N ALA A 83 -28.82 -20.52 -5.71
CA ALA A 83 -29.28 -21.28 -6.88
C ALA A 83 -29.64 -22.74 -6.56
N GLN A 84 -29.20 -23.25 -5.40
CA GLN A 84 -29.48 -24.61 -4.94
C GLN A 84 -30.69 -24.69 -3.98
N LEU A 85 -31.34 -23.56 -3.68
CA LEU A 85 -32.56 -23.55 -2.86
C LEU A 85 -33.73 -24.13 -3.68
N PRO A 86 -34.45 -25.15 -3.18
CA PRO A 86 -35.58 -25.70 -3.90
C PRO A 86 -36.66 -24.61 -4.06
N GLU A 87 -37.17 -24.43 -5.27
CA GLU A 87 -38.26 -23.47 -5.60
C GLU A 87 -39.53 -23.68 -4.75
N SER A 88 -39.64 -24.82 -4.05
CA SER A 88 -40.74 -25.18 -3.14
C SER A 88 -40.84 -24.32 -1.86
N LEU A 89 -39.95 -23.34 -1.66
CA LEU A 89 -39.98 -22.41 -0.52
C LEU A 89 -40.31 -20.97 -0.92
N ILE A 90 -40.62 -20.71 -2.20
CA ILE A 90 -40.89 -19.35 -2.73
C ILE A 90 -42.36 -19.17 -3.13
N GLY A 91 -43.20 -20.22 -3.09
CA GLY A 91 -44.64 -20.12 -3.34
C GLY A 91 -45.38 -21.42 -3.14
#